data_AF-A0A6A3CZ17-F1
#
_entry.id   AF-A0A6A3CZ17-F1
#
_cell.length_a   1.000
_cell.length_b   1.000
_cell.length_c   1.000
_cell.angle_alpha   90.00
_cell.angle_beta   90.00
_cell.angle_gamma   90.00
#
_symmetry.space_group_name_H-M   'P 1'
#
loop_
_entity.id
_entity.type
_entity.pdbx_description
1 polymer ?
#
loop_
_entity_poly.entity_id
_entity_poly.type
_entity_poly.pdbx_seq_one_letter_code
_entity_poly.pdbx_strand_id
1 'polypeptide(L)'
;MASPSFHEFKKQASFFLKEKIKTARLALTDVTPAQLLTEEATNGNTWAPNSQTLGSISRAAFELDDYRRIVEILHQKLGSFERKTWRTSYNSLIVLEHLLTHGPESTAEEFQADQAAILKMQSFQYIDEKGFVSFNSI
;
A
#
# COMPACT_ATOMS: atom_id res chain seq x y z
N MET A 1 -36.03 14.01 10.48
CA MET A 1 -34.93 13.10 10.86
C MET A 1 -34.67 12.20 9.67
N ALA A 2 -33.50 12.30 9.02
CA ALA A 2 -33.18 11.48 7.86
C ALA A 2 -32.85 10.05 8.33
N SER A 3 -33.52 9.04 7.78
CA SER A 3 -33.21 7.64 8.05
C SER A 3 -31.78 7.34 7.56
N PRO A 4 -30.92 6.68 8.35
CA PRO A 4 -29.62 6.24 7.87
C PRO A 4 -29.84 5.41 6.61
N SER A 5 -29.21 5.81 5.51
CA SER A 5 -29.39 5.09 4.26
C SER A 5 -28.80 3.69 4.39
N PHE A 6 -29.39 2.69 3.75
CA PHE A 6 -28.87 1.32 3.76
C PHE A 6 -27.38 1.23 3.34
N HIS A 7 -26.91 2.19 2.54
CA HIS A 7 -25.52 2.36 2.15
C HIS A 7 -24.61 2.74 3.34
N GLU A 8 -25.03 3.67 4.20
CA GLU A 8 -24.27 4.05 5.40
C GLU A 8 -24.17 2.89 6.38
N PHE A 9 -25.27 2.13 6.56
CA PHE A 9 -25.25 0.94 7.39
C PHE A 9 -24.25 -0.11 6.88
N LYS A 10 -24.26 -0.39 5.57
CA LYS A 10 -23.27 -1.29 4.93
C LYS A 10 -21.83 -0.81 5.14
N LYS A 11 -21.59 0.48 4.97
CA LYS A 11 -20.26 1.08 5.17
C LYS A 11 -19.81 0.94 6.63
N GLN A 12 -20.69 1.25 7.58
CA GLN A 12 -20.40 1.15 9.01
C GLN A 12 -20.16 -0.29 9.45
N ALA A 13 -20.99 -1.24 9.00
CA ALA A 13 -20.81 -2.65 9.27
C ALA A 13 -19.51 -3.21 8.66
N SER A 14 -19.17 -2.81 7.43
CA SER A 14 -17.92 -3.22 6.79
C SER A 14 -16.70 -2.69 7.53
N PHE A 15 -16.71 -1.42 7.95
CA PHE A 15 -15.64 -0.84 8.74
C PHE A 15 -15.46 -1.59 10.06
N PHE A 16 -16.55 -1.82 10.80
CA PHE A 16 -16.51 -2.55 12.07
C PHE A 16 -15.95 -3.98 11.91
N LEU A 17 -16.39 -4.72 10.89
CA LEU A 17 -15.90 -6.07 10.66
C LEU A 17 -14.41 -6.07 10.30
N LYS A 18 -13.97 -5.15 9.44
CA LYS A 18 -12.55 -4.99 9.08
C LYS A 18 -11.69 -4.69 10.31
N GLU A 19 -12.14 -3.79 11.18
CA GLU A 19 -11.49 -3.46 12.45
C GLU A 19 -11.33 -4.70 13.33
N LYS A 20 -12.40 -5.49 13.52
CA LYS A 20 -12.35 -6.71 14.34
C LYS A 20 -11.40 -7.76 13.77
N ILE A 21 -11.35 -7.92 12.45
CA ILE A 21 -10.40 -8.83 11.80
C ILE A 21 -8.96 -8.34 11.99
N LYS A 22 -8.69 -7.04 11.86
CA LYS A 22 -7.36 -6.47 12.13
C LYS A 22 -6.93 -6.73 13.57
N THR A 23 -7.81 -6.44 14.55
CA THR A 23 -7.53 -6.72 15.97
C THR A 23 -7.26 -8.20 16.22
N ALA A 24 -8.05 -9.09 15.63
CA ALA A 24 -7.85 -10.53 15.78
C ALA A 24 -6.51 -10.98 15.20
N ARG A 25 -6.11 -10.49 14.01
CA ARG A 25 -4.79 -10.80 13.42
C ARG A 25 -3.65 -10.36 14.35
N LEU A 26 -3.70 -9.13 14.87
CA LEU A 26 -2.67 -8.64 15.82
C LEU A 26 -2.60 -9.45 17.11
N ALA A 27 -3.73 -9.97 17.59
CA ALA A 27 -3.77 -10.71 18.86
C ALA A 27 -3.46 -12.21 18.73
N LEU A 28 -3.70 -12.80 17.56
CA LEU A 28 -3.69 -14.26 17.35
C LEU A 28 -2.60 -14.75 16.39
N THR A 29 -1.91 -13.84 15.71
CA THR A 29 -0.83 -14.16 14.75
C THR A 29 0.41 -13.31 15.05
N ASP A 30 1.52 -13.63 14.40
CA ASP A 30 2.81 -12.92 14.51
C ASP A 30 2.90 -11.69 13.59
N VAL A 31 1.76 -11.22 13.08
CA VAL A 31 1.66 -10.05 12.22
C VAL A 31 1.92 -8.78 13.04
N THR A 32 2.76 -7.90 12.51
CA THR A 32 3.07 -6.62 13.17
C THR A 32 2.11 -5.50 12.73
N PRO A 33 1.97 -4.43 13.53
CA PRO A 33 1.22 -3.24 13.12
C PRO A 33 1.73 -2.62 11.82
N ALA A 34 3.05 -2.59 11.63
CA ALA A 34 3.67 -2.05 10.42
C ALA A 34 3.37 -2.90 9.18
N GLN A 35 3.35 -4.23 9.33
CA GLN A 35 2.92 -5.15 8.28
C GLN A 35 1.47 -4.86 7.84
N LEU A 36 0.51 -4.80 8.78
CA LEU A 36 -0.89 -4.50 8.44
C LEU A 36 -1.06 -3.12 7.79
N LEU A 37 -0.35 -2.12 8.30
CA LEU A 37 -0.43 -0.77 7.78
C LEU A 37 0.11 -0.70 6.34
N THR A 38 1.17 -1.43 6.05
CA THR A 38 1.77 -1.53 4.72
C THR A 38 0.85 -2.31 3.77
N GLU A 39 0.25 -3.42 4.22
CA GLU A 39 -0.78 -4.15 3.45
C GLU A 39 -1.94 -3.23 3.06
N GLU A 40 -2.42 -2.39 4.00
CA GLU A 40 -3.53 -1.46 3.75
C GLU A 40 -3.15 -0.32 2.82
N ALA A 41 -1.97 0.28 3.02
CA ALA A 41 -1.45 1.34 2.16
C ALA A 41 -1.29 0.85 0.70
N THR A 42 -0.88 -0.40 0.51
CA THR A 42 -0.61 -1.01 -0.80
C THR A 42 -1.79 -1.80 -1.39
N ASN A 43 -2.98 -1.74 -0.79
CA ASN A 43 -4.14 -2.53 -1.25
C ASN A 43 -4.85 -1.98 -2.51
N GLY A 44 -4.24 -1.02 -3.21
CA GLY A 44 -4.81 -0.45 -4.44
C GLY A 44 -6.09 0.37 -4.23
N ASN A 45 -6.24 0.98 -3.04
CA ASN A 45 -7.33 1.92 -2.76
C ASN A 45 -7.37 3.05 -3.80
N THR A 46 -8.55 3.65 -4.01
CA THR A 46 -8.72 4.75 -4.98
C THR A 46 -7.92 6.00 -4.65
N TRP A 47 -7.44 6.12 -3.41
CA TRP A 47 -6.62 7.23 -2.94
C TRP A 47 -5.23 6.73 -2.56
N ALA A 48 -4.23 7.57 -2.81
CA ALA A 48 -2.87 7.35 -2.35
C ALA A 48 -2.81 7.29 -0.81
N PRO A 49 -1.86 6.56 -0.22
CA PRO A 49 -1.58 6.63 1.21
C PRO A 49 -1.35 8.07 1.65
N ASN A 50 -1.94 8.47 2.78
CA ASN A 50 -1.72 9.81 3.32
C ASN A 50 -0.35 9.94 4.00
N SER A 51 0.10 11.17 4.24
CA SER A 51 1.42 11.44 4.84
C SER A 51 1.59 10.85 6.24
N GLN A 52 0.51 10.75 7.04
CA GLN A 52 0.56 10.16 8.37
C GLN A 52 0.83 8.65 8.31
N THR A 53 0.18 7.95 7.36
CA THR A 53 0.41 6.53 7.10
C THR A 53 1.85 6.30 6.63
N LEU A 54 2.31 7.09 5.66
CA LEU A 54 3.68 7.01 5.14
C LEU A 54 4.72 7.26 6.23
N GLY A 55 4.54 8.28 7.06
CA GLY A 55 5.44 8.59 8.17
C GLY A 55 5.45 7.52 9.27
N SER A 56 4.33 6.83 9.49
CA SER A 56 4.26 5.71 10.43
C SER A 56 5.04 4.50 9.90
N ILE A 57 4.90 4.20 8.59
CA ILE A 57 5.63 3.11 7.94
C ILE A 57 7.14 3.39 7.93
N SER A 58 7.58 4.58 7.50
CA SER A 58 9.01 4.92 7.45
C SER A 58 9.67 4.95 8.82
N ARG A 59 8.93 5.35 9.87
CA ARG A 59 9.43 5.25 11.24
C ARG A 59 9.59 3.79 11.69
N ALA A 60 8.62 2.92 11.40
CA ALA A 60 8.69 1.51 11.75
C ALA A 60 9.80 0.76 10.99
N ALA A 61 10.14 1.22 9.79
CA ALA A 61 11.20 0.65 8.96
C ALA A 61 12.60 0.69 9.61
N PHE A 62 12.82 1.42 10.70
CA PHE A 62 14.10 1.38 11.43
C PHE A 62 14.21 0.17 12.38
N GLU A 63 13.11 -0.54 12.64
CA GLU A 63 13.11 -1.81 13.35
C GLU A 63 13.29 -2.96 12.36
N LEU A 64 14.31 -3.82 12.59
CA LEU A 64 14.73 -4.84 11.61
C LEU A 64 13.59 -5.79 11.18
N ASP A 65 12.78 -6.22 12.15
CA ASP A 65 11.72 -7.19 11.94
C ASP A 65 10.51 -6.58 11.21
N ASP A 66 10.21 -5.31 11.46
CA ASP A 66 9.21 -4.55 10.71
C ASP A 66 9.71 -4.21 9.31
N TYR A 67 10.97 -3.79 9.18
CA TYR A 67 11.59 -3.50 7.90
C TYR A 67 11.49 -4.68 6.95
N ARG A 68 11.91 -5.86 7.41
CA ARG A 68 11.85 -7.10 6.62
C ARG A 68 10.42 -7.39 6.12
N ARG A 69 9.41 -7.22 6.98
CA ARG A 69 8.00 -7.45 6.60
C ARG A 69 7.47 -6.40 5.63
N ILE A 70 7.81 -5.13 5.83
CA ILE A 70 7.46 -4.03 4.92
C ILE A 70 8.04 -4.31 3.53
N VAL A 71 9.33 -4.63 3.48
CA VAL A 71 10.07 -4.94 2.25
C VAL A 71 9.48 -6.14 1.52
N GLU A 72 9.19 -7.24 2.23
CA GLU A 72 8.55 -8.43 1.66
C GLU A 72 7.21 -8.11 0.97
N ILE A 73 6.36 -7.28 1.60
CA ILE A 73 5.11 -6.84 0.99
C ILE A 73 5.38 -6.05 -0.29
N LEU A 74 6.33 -5.11 -0.27
CA LEU A 74 6.63 -4.28 -1.42
C LEU A 74 7.20 -5.10 -2.59
N HIS A 75 8.14 -6.01 -2.35
CA HIS A 75 8.64 -6.93 -3.37
C HIS A 75 7.51 -7.74 -4.01
N GLN A 76 6.62 -8.31 -3.19
CA GLN A 76 5.49 -9.07 -3.72
C GLN A 76 4.62 -8.20 -4.64
N LYS A 77 4.29 -6.99 -4.21
CA LYS A 77 3.35 -6.08 -4.90
C LYS A 77 3.94 -5.47 -6.17
N LEU A 78 5.25 -5.25 -6.20
CA LEU A 78 5.98 -4.74 -7.37
C LEU A 78 6.27 -5.88 -8.36
N GLY A 79 6.69 -7.04 -7.86
CA GLY A 79 7.00 -8.22 -8.68
C GLY A 79 5.78 -8.83 -9.38
N SER A 80 4.60 -8.74 -8.77
CA SER A 80 3.34 -9.27 -9.33
C SER A 80 2.52 -8.21 -10.08
N PHE A 81 3.16 -7.30 -10.82
CA PHE A 81 2.45 -6.24 -11.53
C PHE A 81 1.42 -6.79 -12.54
N GLU A 82 0.15 -6.46 -12.31
CA GLU A 82 -0.95 -6.80 -13.21
C GLU A 82 -1.71 -5.54 -13.62
N ARG A 83 -2.00 -5.41 -14.93
CA ARG A 83 -2.72 -4.24 -15.47
C ARG A 83 -4.09 -4.00 -14.84
N LYS A 84 -4.78 -5.06 -14.41
CA LYS A 84 -6.11 -4.96 -13.77
C LYS A 84 -6.04 -4.39 -12.35
N THR A 85 -4.94 -4.62 -11.64
CA THR A 85 -4.75 -4.21 -10.24
C THR A 85 -3.60 -3.21 -10.10
N TRP A 86 -3.33 -2.43 -11.15
CA TRP A 86 -2.18 -1.52 -11.24
C TRP A 86 -2.05 -0.55 -10.05
N ARG A 87 -3.17 -0.17 -9.43
CA ARG A 87 -3.20 0.69 -8.22
C ARG A 87 -2.44 0.09 -7.04
N THR A 88 -2.43 -1.24 -6.93
CA THR A 88 -1.69 -1.99 -5.91
C THR A 88 -0.19 -1.70 -6.03
N SER A 89 0.36 -1.88 -7.23
CA SER A 89 1.78 -1.61 -7.50
C SER A 89 2.08 -0.11 -7.46
N TYR A 90 1.17 0.75 -7.94
CA TYR A 90 1.32 2.22 -7.84
C TYR A 90 1.40 2.71 -6.40
N ASN A 91 0.47 2.30 -5.53
CA ASN A 91 0.53 2.66 -4.10
C ASN A 91 1.80 2.09 -3.44
N SER A 92 2.29 0.94 -3.89
CA SER A 92 3.57 0.37 -3.42
C SER A 92 4.76 1.23 -3.82
N LEU A 93 4.76 1.79 -5.04
CA LEU A 93 5.78 2.75 -5.46
C LEU A 93 5.77 4.03 -4.59
N ILE A 94 4.60 4.53 -4.21
CA ILE A 94 4.50 5.70 -3.31
C ILE A 94 5.12 5.40 -1.93
N VAL A 95 4.85 4.19 -1.39
CA VAL A 95 5.48 3.78 -0.12
C VAL A 95 6.99 3.63 -0.28
N LEU A 96 7.46 3.02 -1.37
CA LEU A 96 8.88 2.86 -1.66
C LEU A 96 9.60 4.22 -1.80
N GLU A 97 9.03 5.17 -2.54
CA GLU A 97 9.57 6.53 -2.69
C GLU A 97 9.74 7.22 -1.34
N HIS A 98 8.74 7.08 -0.46
CA HIS A 98 8.82 7.64 0.89
C HIS A 98 9.90 6.96 1.74
N LEU A 99 10.08 5.65 1.63
CA LEU A 99 11.15 4.92 2.32
C LEU A 99 12.54 5.29 1.81
N LEU A 100 12.70 5.51 0.51
CA LEU A 100 13.98 5.95 -0.07
C LEU A 100 14.41 7.34 0.41
N THR A 101 13.45 8.17 0.83
CA THR A 101 13.71 9.55 1.26
C THR A 101 13.70 9.74 2.79
N HIS A 102 12.97 8.91 3.53
CA HIS A 102 12.76 9.07 4.97
C HIS A 102 13.03 7.79 5.79
N GLY A 103 13.33 6.67 5.15
CA GLY A 103 13.58 5.37 5.78
C GLY A 103 15.06 5.03 5.90
N PRO A 104 15.39 3.75 6.18
CA PRO A 104 16.77 3.27 6.28
C PRO A 104 17.53 3.42 4.95
N GLU A 105 18.80 3.79 5.02
CA GLU A 105 19.68 3.95 3.84
C GLU A 105 19.81 2.65 3.03
N SER A 106 19.70 1.48 3.69
CA SER A 106 19.72 0.16 3.05
C SER A 106 18.59 -0.05 2.04
N THR A 107 17.53 0.76 2.07
CA THR A 107 16.39 0.64 1.15
C THR A 107 16.79 0.79 -0.30
N ALA A 108 17.77 1.64 -0.60
CA ALA A 108 18.23 1.81 -1.97
C ALA A 108 18.90 0.54 -2.52
N GLU A 109 19.64 -0.19 -1.68
CA GLU A 109 20.31 -1.44 -2.06
C GLU A 109 19.31 -2.60 -2.16
N GLU A 110 18.38 -2.71 -1.20
CA GLU A 110 17.36 -3.76 -1.15
C GLU A 110 16.52 -3.82 -2.43
N PHE A 111 16.10 -2.68 -2.97
CA PHE A 111 15.19 -2.61 -4.12
C PHE A 111 15.90 -2.56 -5.48
N GLN A 112 17.22 -2.77 -5.54
CA GLN A 112 17.92 -2.90 -6.83
C GLN A 112 17.41 -4.10 -7.62
N ALA A 113 17.02 -5.19 -6.94
CA ALA A 113 16.47 -6.38 -7.58
C ALA A 113 15.13 -6.14 -8.29
N ASP A 114 14.33 -5.17 -7.83
CA ASP A 114 13.02 -4.84 -8.41
C ASP A 114 13.08 -3.84 -9.55
N GLN A 115 14.26 -3.30 -9.87
CA GLN A 115 14.42 -2.25 -10.89
C GLN A 115 13.76 -2.64 -12.21
N ALA A 116 13.92 -3.89 -12.65
CA ALA A 116 13.30 -4.38 -13.87
C ALA A 116 11.75 -4.43 -13.80
N ALA A 117 11.19 -4.75 -12.62
CA ALA A 117 9.73 -4.73 -12.40
C ALA A 117 9.20 -3.29 -12.42
N ILE A 118 9.90 -2.37 -11.74
CA ILE A 118 9.57 -0.95 -11.69
C ILE A 118 9.61 -0.32 -13.10
N LEU A 119 10.64 -0.60 -13.89
CA LEU A 119 10.77 -0.08 -15.25
C LEU A 119 9.64 -0.55 -16.19
N LYS A 120 9.13 -1.78 -16.02
CA LYS A 120 7.97 -2.25 -16.81
C LYS A 120 6.74 -1.38 -16.56
N MET A 121 6.55 -0.91 -15.33
CA MET A 121 5.44 -0.05 -14.95
C MET A 121 5.55 1.36 -15.54
N GLN A 122 6.75 1.84 -15.86
CA GLN A 122 6.95 3.16 -16.47
C GLN A 122 6.20 3.32 -17.79
N SER A 123 6.10 2.24 -18.57
CA SER A 123 5.40 2.24 -19.86
C SER A 123 3.89 2.00 -19.74
N PHE A 124 3.37 1.75 -18.54
CA PHE A 124 1.97 1.42 -18.33
C PHE A 124 1.09 2.67 -18.38
N GLN A 125 0.04 2.60 -19.19
CA GLN A 125 -1.01 3.61 -19.26
C GLN A 125 -2.37 2.94 -18.98
N TYR A 126 -3.12 3.52 -18.05
CA TYR A 126 -4.51 3.18 -17.79
C TYR A 126 -5.40 4.31 -18.28
N ILE A 127 -6.33 3.99 -19.19
CA ILE A 127 -7.38 4.90 -19.66
C ILE A 127 -8.66 4.49 -18.93
N ASP A 128 -9.24 5.40 -18.16
CA ASP A 128 -10.50 5.13 -17.48
C ASP A 128 -11.70 5.15 -18.45
N GLU A 129 -12.89 4.76 -17.96
CA GLU A 129 -14.13 4.72 -18.75
C GLU A 129 -14.55 6.11 -19.27
N LYS A 130 -13.96 7.18 -18.75
CA LYS A 130 -14.20 8.57 -19.15
C LYS A 130 -13.11 9.11 -20.10
N GLY A 131 -12.12 8.29 -20.44
CA GLY A 131 -11.02 8.66 -21.35
C GLY A 131 -9.81 9.32 -20.68
N PHE A 132 -9.73 9.37 -19.35
CA PHE A 132 -8.59 9.96 -18.64
C PHE A 132 -7.43 8.97 -18.52
N VAL A 133 -6.25 9.39 -19.00
CA VAL A 133 -4.99 8.66 -18.82
C VAL A 133 -4.46 8.93 -17.42
N SER A 134 -4.36 7.90 -16.58
CA SER A 134 -3.94 8.04 -15.18
C SER A 134 -2.41 8.05 -14.96
N PHE A 135 -1.60 8.11 -16.01
CA PHE A 135 -0.13 8.07 -15.91
C PHE A 135 0.52 9.02 -16.92
N ASN A 136 0.55 10.31 -16.57
CA ASN A 136 1.39 11.34 -17.20
C ASN A 136 1.54 12.49 -16.20
N SER A 137 2.27 12.25 -15.10
CA SER A 137 2.79 13.30 -14.23
C SER A 137 3.90 12.73 -13.34
N ILE A 138 5.01 12.32 -13.97
CA ILE A 138 6.32 12.25 -13.32
C ILE A 138 7.22 13.23 -14.09
#